data_AF-A0AAW5MZT8-F1
#
_entry.id   AF-A0AAW5MZT8-F1
#
_cell.length_a   1.000
_cell.length_b   1.000
_cell.length_c   1.000
_cell.angle_alpha   90.00
_cell.angle_beta   90.00
_cell.angle_gamma   90.00
#
_symmetry.space_group_name_H-M   'P 1'
#
loop_
_entity.id
_entity.type
_entity.pdbx_description
1 polymer ?
#
loop_
_entity_poly.entity_id
_entity_poly.type
_entity_poly.pdbx_seq_one_letter_code
_entity_poly.pdbx_strand_id
1 'polypeptide(L)'
;MRKCSLICLLLFCVLAGKAQVKKQVLMNVYAANAGLAALDGDEALRKAQLVTSNGTTIEYDLAKKEIRLHIHLPEKHDLFYIDKVEKDSNGNTVYQCTGASQQGKVEIVAFQSGDVILAAIDRGVIFMISNKSKLEMLEGE
;
A
#
# COMPACT_ATOMS: atom_id res chain seq x y z
N MET A 1 -45.16 25.56 -12.53
CA MET A 1 -43.89 25.44 -11.79
C MET A 1 -43.64 23.96 -11.43
N ARG A 2 -43.00 23.16 -12.31
CA ARG A 2 -42.68 21.73 -12.05
C ARG A 2 -41.42 21.22 -12.78
N LYS A 3 -40.57 22.11 -13.31
CA LYS A 3 -39.39 21.73 -14.13
C LYS A 3 -38.03 21.90 -13.43
N CYS A 4 -37.97 22.56 -12.27
CA CYS A 4 -36.71 22.77 -11.55
C CYS A 4 -36.25 21.56 -10.72
N SER A 5 -37.12 20.58 -10.44
CA SER A 5 -36.77 19.47 -9.54
C SER A 5 -35.98 18.35 -10.22
N LEU A 6 -36.08 18.18 -11.55
CA LEU A 6 -35.39 17.10 -12.26
C LEU A 6 -33.90 17.40 -12.50
N ILE A 7 -33.54 18.69 -12.66
CA ILE A 7 -32.18 19.12 -12.95
C ILE A 7 -31.27 18.96 -11.73
N CYS A 8 -31.79 19.22 -10.52
CA CYS A 8 -31.05 18.98 -9.28
C CYS A 8 -30.80 17.48 -9.03
N LEU A 9 -31.73 16.59 -9.39
CA LEU A 9 -31.54 15.15 -9.21
C LEU A 9 -30.48 14.58 -10.15
N LEU A 10 -30.41 15.08 -11.39
CA LEU A 10 -29.39 14.69 -12.37
C LEU A 10 -27.99 15.19 -12.00
N LEU A 11 -27.88 16.38 -11.37
CA LEU A 11 -26.61 16.94 -10.90
C LEU A 11 -26.00 16.15 -9.72
N PHE A 12 -26.83 15.54 -8.86
CA PHE A 12 -26.32 14.69 -7.77
C PHE A 12 -25.78 13.33 -8.27
N CYS A 13 -26.27 12.81 -9.40
CA CYS A 13 -25.75 11.57 -9.99
C CYS A 13 -24.38 11.74 -10.66
N VAL A 14 -23.99 12.96 -11.05
CA VAL A 14 -22.69 13.21 -11.71
C VAL A 14 -21.54 13.31 -10.69
N LEU A 15 -21.83 13.63 -9.42
CA LEU A 15 -20.81 13.74 -8.38
C LEU A 15 -20.52 12.43 -7.63
N ALA A 16 -21.26 11.34 -7.89
CA ALA A 16 -20.92 10.00 -7.41
C ALA A 16 -19.75 9.36 -8.22
N GLY A 17 -18.94 10.18 -8.87
CA GLY A 17 -17.79 9.80 -9.66
C GLY A 17 -16.64 9.26 -8.80
N LYS A 18 -16.61 7.94 -8.66
CA LYS A 18 -15.39 7.12 -8.54
C LYS A 18 -14.45 7.44 -7.36
N ALA A 19 -14.90 7.16 -6.14
CA ALA A 19 -13.94 6.70 -5.12
C ALA A 19 -13.58 5.24 -5.47
N GLN A 20 -12.54 5.05 -6.31
CA GLN A 20 -12.03 3.71 -6.59
C GLN A 20 -11.19 3.27 -5.38
N VAL A 21 -11.87 2.66 -4.39
CA VAL A 21 -11.20 1.96 -3.30
C VAL A 21 -10.75 0.61 -3.84
N LYS A 22 -9.46 0.49 -4.18
CA LYS A 22 -8.88 -0.82 -4.53
C LYS A 22 -8.58 -1.55 -3.22
N LYS A 23 -9.32 -2.62 -2.94
CA LYS A 23 -9.11 -3.48 -1.76
C LYS A 23 -8.29 -4.70 -2.17
N GLN A 24 -7.12 -4.90 -1.58
CA GLN A 24 -6.37 -6.16 -1.69
C GLN A 24 -6.61 -6.99 -0.44
N VAL A 25 -7.08 -8.22 -0.61
CA VAL A 25 -7.63 -9.04 0.49
C VAL A 25 -6.69 -10.22 0.75
N LEU A 26 -6.09 -10.20 1.94
CA LEU A 26 -5.18 -11.21 2.53
C LEU A 26 -3.82 -11.35 1.82
N MET A 27 -2.84 -10.67 2.40
CA MET A 27 -1.43 -10.73 2.00
C MET A 27 -0.56 -11.19 3.17
N ASN A 28 0.53 -11.88 2.87
CA ASN A 28 1.64 -12.10 3.78
C ASN A 28 2.39 -10.78 4.00
N VAL A 29 2.89 -10.55 5.21
CA VAL A 29 3.75 -9.41 5.52
C VAL A 29 5.09 -9.94 5.99
N TYR A 30 6.16 -9.55 5.30
CA TYR A 30 7.53 -9.86 5.67
C TYR A 30 8.23 -8.58 6.10
N ALA A 31 9.01 -8.63 7.17
CA ALA A 31 9.87 -7.54 7.60
C ALA A 31 11.33 -7.90 7.33
N ALA A 32 12.07 -7.00 6.69
CA ALA A 32 13.49 -7.16 6.42
C ALA A 32 14.27 -5.91 6.84
N ASN A 33 15.58 -6.09 7.04
CA ASN A 33 16.49 -4.97 7.33
C ASN A 33 16.67 -4.12 6.06
N ALA A 34 16.42 -2.82 6.16
CA ALA A 34 16.49 -1.89 5.03
C ALA A 34 17.91 -1.72 4.48
N GLY A 35 18.93 -1.72 5.35
CA GLY A 35 20.32 -1.62 4.94
C GLY A 35 20.78 -2.85 4.16
N LEU A 36 20.35 -4.05 4.59
CA LEU A 36 20.62 -5.28 3.84
C LEU A 36 19.89 -5.28 2.50
N ALA A 37 18.62 -4.88 2.46
CA ALA A 37 17.85 -4.82 1.21
C ALA A 37 18.42 -3.83 0.19
N ALA A 38 19.05 -2.74 0.65
CA ALA A 38 19.75 -1.79 -0.21
C ALA A 38 21.04 -2.36 -0.81
N LEU A 39 21.64 -3.38 -0.18
CA LEU A 39 22.87 -4.03 -0.65
C LEU A 39 22.57 -5.27 -1.49
N ASP A 40 21.63 -6.10 -1.04
CA ASP A 40 21.24 -7.37 -1.65
C ASP A 40 19.77 -7.69 -1.30
N GLY A 41 18.89 -7.50 -2.29
CA GLY A 41 17.46 -7.72 -2.14
C GLY A 41 17.08 -9.18 -1.91
N ASP A 42 17.76 -10.11 -2.58
CA ASP A 42 17.48 -11.54 -2.46
C ASP A 42 17.90 -12.07 -1.09
N GLU A 43 19.06 -11.64 -0.60
CA GLU A 43 19.55 -12.01 0.71
C GLU A 43 18.70 -11.38 1.83
N ALA A 44 18.23 -10.14 1.63
CA ALA A 44 17.27 -9.51 2.53
C ALA A 44 15.95 -10.29 2.58
N LEU A 45 15.45 -10.75 1.43
CA LEU A 45 14.24 -11.56 1.35
C LEU A 45 14.41 -12.92 2.01
N ARG A 46 15.53 -13.61 1.79
CA ARG A 46 15.87 -14.87 2.49
C ARG A 46 15.82 -14.69 4.01
N LYS A 47 16.39 -13.59 4.51
CA LYS A 47 16.45 -13.24 5.94
C LYS A 47 15.19 -12.57 6.49
N ALA A 48 14.21 -12.24 5.65
CA ALA A 48 13.00 -11.55 6.09
C ALA A 48 12.17 -12.40 7.06
N GLN A 49 11.61 -11.78 8.09
CA GLN A 49 10.74 -12.46 9.05
C GLN A 49 9.28 -12.33 8.63
N LEU A 50 8.54 -13.44 8.64
CA LEU A 50 7.10 -13.40 8.43
C LEU A 50 6.44 -12.77 9.67
N VAL A 51 5.84 -11.60 9.49
CA VAL A 51 5.12 -10.87 10.55
C VAL A 51 3.70 -11.40 10.68
N THR A 52 3.03 -11.67 9.57
CA THR A 52 1.72 -12.35 9.55
C THR A 52 1.52 -13.11 8.25
N SER A 53 0.97 -14.32 8.35
CA SER A 53 0.51 -15.11 7.19
C SER A 53 -0.93 -14.73 6.84
N ASN A 54 -1.20 -14.32 5.60
CA ASN A 54 -2.56 -14.08 5.09
C ASN A 54 -3.45 -13.21 6.00
N GLY A 55 -2.84 -12.31 6.77
CA GLY A 55 -3.52 -11.58 7.83
C GLY A 55 -3.70 -10.11 7.49
N THR A 56 -3.36 -9.65 6.28
CA THR A 56 -3.31 -8.21 6.02
C THR A 56 -4.18 -7.80 4.84
N THR A 57 -4.92 -6.71 5.00
CA THR A 57 -5.65 -6.03 3.92
C THR A 57 -5.04 -4.66 3.69
N ILE A 58 -4.79 -4.31 2.43
CA ILE A 58 -4.37 -2.95 2.05
C ILE A 58 -5.54 -2.29 1.34
N GLU A 59 -5.89 -1.09 1.79
CA GLU A 59 -6.92 -0.26 1.18
C GLU A 59 -6.31 1.03 0.64
N TYR A 60 -6.57 1.31 -0.63
CA TYR A 60 -6.12 2.54 -1.30
C TYR A 60 -7.32 3.47 -1.48
N ASP A 61 -7.31 4.64 -0.83
CA ASP A 61 -8.32 5.69 -1.02
C ASP A 61 -7.67 6.90 -1.69
N LEU A 62 -7.65 6.88 -3.03
CA LEU A 62 -7.04 7.95 -3.83
C LEU A 62 -7.80 9.28 -3.73
N ALA A 63 -9.10 9.24 -3.44
CA ALA A 63 -9.91 10.46 -3.28
C ALA A 63 -9.49 11.22 -2.01
N LYS A 64 -9.20 10.48 -0.94
CA LYS A 64 -8.69 11.05 0.32
C LYS A 64 -7.17 11.15 0.38
N LYS A 65 -6.45 10.61 -0.61
CA LYS A 65 -4.99 10.50 -0.63
C LYS A 65 -4.45 9.70 0.57
N GLU A 66 -5.12 8.59 0.89
CA GLU A 66 -4.78 7.72 2.04
C GLU A 66 -4.47 6.29 1.58
N ILE A 67 -3.51 5.65 2.26
CA ILE A 67 -3.29 4.19 2.22
C ILE A 67 -3.47 3.65 3.65
N ARG A 68 -4.30 2.62 3.80
CA ARG A 68 -4.58 1.96 5.08
C ARG A 68 -4.08 0.53 5.06
N LEU A 69 -3.27 0.17 6.05
CA LEU A 69 -2.76 -1.17 6.25
C LEU A 69 -3.47 -1.82 7.45
N HIS A 70 -4.27 -2.85 7.20
CA HIS A 70 -4.99 -3.59 8.22
C HIS A 70 -4.32 -4.94 8.48
N ILE A 71 -3.51 -5.03 9.54
CA ILE A 71 -2.97 -6.31 10.02
C ILE A 71 -4.02 -6.91 10.97
N HIS A 72 -4.55 -8.10 10.67
CA HIS A 72 -5.61 -8.82 11.40
C HIS A 72 -5.06 -9.51 12.67
N LEU A 73 -4.18 -8.82 13.39
CA LEU A 73 -3.94 -9.00 14.82
C LEU A 73 -4.73 -7.88 15.53
N PRO A 74 -5.22 -8.06 16.77
CA PRO A 74 -6.28 -7.22 17.32
C PRO A 74 -5.90 -5.73 17.30
N GLU A 75 -6.66 -4.97 16.49
CA GLU A 75 -6.87 -3.53 16.56
C GLU A 75 -5.69 -2.57 16.25
N LYS A 76 -4.73 -2.96 15.39
CA LYS A 76 -3.72 -2.01 14.90
C LYS A 76 -3.84 -1.76 13.39
N HIS A 77 -4.04 -0.49 13.03
CA HIS A 77 -4.04 -0.01 11.65
C HIS A 77 -3.03 1.12 11.53
N ASP A 78 -2.15 1.02 10.55
CA ASP A 78 -1.23 2.10 10.20
C ASP A 78 -1.84 2.91 9.04
N LEU A 79 -1.76 4.24 9.17
CA LEU A 79 -2.29 5.20 8.22
C LEU A 79 -1.14 6.01 7.62
N PHE A 80 -1.11 6.08 6.30
CA PHE A 80 -0.11 6.84 5.55
C PHE A 80 -0.81 7.89 4.68
N TYR A 81 -0.38 9.14 4.82
CA TYR A 81 -0.85 10.26 4.00
C TYR A 81 0.04 10.41 2.78
N ILE A 82 -0.54 10.42 1.59
CA ILE A 82 0.20 10.51 0.33
C ILE A 82 0.59 11.98 0.09
N ASP A 83 1.90 12.24 0.07
CA ASP A 83 2.46 13.54 -0.28
C ASP A 83 2.63 13.67 -1.80
N LYS A 84 3.15 12.62 -2.44
CA LYS A 84 3.47 12.59 -3.88
C LYS A 84 3.24 11.19 -4.47
N VAL A 85 2.83 11.16 -5.73
CA VAL A 85 2.65 9.93 -6.52
C VAL A 85 3.48 10.03 -7.79
N GLU A 86 4.30 9.02 -8.05
CA GLU A 86 5.13 8.93 -9.25
C GLU A 86 5.04 7.54 -9.89
N LYS A 87 5.51 7.46 -11.14
CA LYS A 87 5.73 6.20 -11.83
C LYS A 87 7.22 5.98 -11.99
N ASP A 88 7.71 4.81 -11.59
CA ASP A 88 9.10 4.42 -11.87
C ASP A 88 9.29 4.00 -13.33
N SER A 89 10.52 3.70 -13.73
CA SER A 89 10.86 3.26 -15.09
C SER A 89 10.20 1.94 -15.49
N ASN A 90 9.72 1.15 -14.52
CA ASN A 90 9.06 -0.13 -14.72
C ASN A 90 7.52 0.01 -14.70
N GLY A 91 7.00 1.24 -14.58
CA GLY A 91 5.56 1.52 -14.53
C GLY A 91 4.90 1.19 -13.18
N ASN A 92 5.68 0.88 -12.14
CA ASN A 92 5.20 0.73 -10.77
C ASN A 92 4.80 2.10 -10.21
N THR A 93 3.89 2.09 -9.25
CA THR A 93 3.44 3.34 -8.60
C THR A 93 4.23 3.54 -7.33
N VAL A 94 4.96 4.65 -7.24
CA VAL A 94 5.70 5.05 -6.05
C VAL A 94 4.90 6.13 -5.34
N TYR A 95 4.54 5.88 -4.08
CA TYR A 95 3.89 6.81 -3.20
C TYR A 95 4.91 7.29 -2.16
N GLN A 96 5.22 8.57 -2.17
CA GLN A 96 5.95 9.20 -1.07
C GLN A 96 4.92 9.64 -0.05
N CYS A 97 5.04 9.10 1.16
CA CYS A 97 4.04 9.24 2.20
C CYS A 97 4.64 9.79 3.49
N THR A 98 3.78 10.35 4.33
CA THR A 98 4.05 10.62 5.74
C THR A 98 3.18 9.69 6.58
N GLY A 99 3.79 8.90 7.46
CA GLY A 99 3.03 8.06 8.39
C GLY A 99 2.37 8.89 9.49
N ALA A 100 1.15 8.53 9.90
CA ALA A 100 0.46 9.16 11.01
C ALA A 100 1.24 8.97 12.33
N SER A 101 1.09 9.89 13.30
CA SER A 101 1.64 9.74 14.66
C SER A 101 3.16 9.51 14.75
N GLN A 102 3.96 10.52 14.34
CA GLN A 102 5.44 10.52 14.45
C GLN A 102 6.14 9.36 13.70
N GLN A 103 5.51 8.80 12.67
CA GLN A 103 6.07 7.69 11.90
C GLN A 103 7.09 8.10 10.84
N GLY A 104 7.23 9.40 10.56
CA GLY A 104 8.24 9.91 9.63
C GLY A 104 7.84 9.75 8.17
N LYS A 105 8.82 9.91 7.26
CA LYS A 105 8.62 9.72 5.83
C LYS A 105 8.73 8.23 5.48
N VAL A 106 7.83 7.79 4.61
CA VAL A 106 7.71 6.40 4.19
C VAL A 106 7.54 6.38 2.68
N GLU A 107 8.27 5.50 2.00
CA GLU A 107 8.05 5.25 0.58
C GLU A 107 7.29 3.93 0.40
N ILE A 108 6.20 3.96 -0.36
CA ILE A 108 5.40 2.79 -0.69
C ILE A 108 5.48 2.56 -2.20
N VAL A 109 6.02 1.42 -2.62
CA VAL A 109 6.07 1.01 -4.02
C VAL A 109 5.02 -0.06 -4.25
N ALA A 110 4.01 0.25 -5.06
CA ALA A 110 3.00 -0.71 -5.51
C ALA A 110 3.36 -1.23 -6.91
N PHE A 111 3.68 -2.52 -6.97
CA PHE A 111 4.06 -3.22 -8.18
C PHE A 111 2.82 -3.57 -9.02
N GLN A 112 3.02 -3.69 -10.33
CA GLN A 112 1.93 -4.09 -11.25
C GLN A 112 1.41 -5.51 -10.97
N SER A 113 2.27 -6.39 -10.43
CA SER A 113 1.89 -7.73 -9.94
C SER A 113 0.87 -7.69 -8.79
N GLY A 114 0.74 -6.55 -8.11
CA GLY A 114 -0.07 -6.40 -6.91
C GLY A 114 0.74 -6.48 -5.62
N ASP A 115 2.04 -6.79 -5.68
CA ASP A 115 2.94 -6.74 -4.53
C ASP A 115 3.17 -5.30 -4.07
N VAL A 116 3.47 -5.12 -2.79
CA VAL A 116 3.70 -3.80 -2.19
C VAL A 116 4.94 -3.85 -1.32
N ILE A 117 5.83 -2.89 -1.50
CA ILE A 117 6.96 -2.66 -0.59
C ILE A 117 6.71 -1.35 0.14
N LEU A 118 6.84 -1.37 1.46
CA LEU A 118 6.75 -0.22 2.33
C LEU A 118 8.08 -0.03 3.03
N ALA A 119 8.83 0.99 2.61
CA ALA A 119 10.13 1.31 3.16
C ALA A 119 10.00 2.43 4.20
N ALA A 120 10.20 2.08 5.48
CA ALA A 120 10.35 3.02 6.58
C ALA A 120 11.84 3.22 6.86
N ILE A 121 12.51 3.95 5.94
CA ILE A 121 13.98 4.07 5.90
C ILE A 121 14.53 4.59 7.23
N ASP A 122 13.88 5.58 7.85
CA ASP A 122 14.28 6.18 9.13
C ASP A 122 14.30 5.19 10.31
N ARG A 123 13.64 4.03 10.16
CA ARG A 123 13.57 2.97 11.18
C ARG A 123 14.42 1.74 10.82
N GLY A 124 15.11 1.76 9.68
CA GLY A 124 15.98 0.66 9.24
C GLY A 124 15.22 -0.63 8.85
N VAL A 125 13.91 -0.55 8.60
CA VAL A 125 13.06 -1.70 8.27
C VAL A 125 12.29 -1.45 6.98
N ILE A 126 12.21 -2.48 6.14
CA ILE A 126 11.27 -2.55 5.02
C ILE A 126 10.23 -3.62 5.30
N PHE A 127 8.99 -3.36 4.92
CA PHE A 127 7.92 -4.34 4.91
C PHE A 127 7.61 -4.71 3.46
N MET A 128 7.59 -6.00 3.17
CA MET A 128 7.14 -6.55 1.90
C MET A 128 5.78 -7.20 2.12
N ILE A 129 4.80 -6.83 1.31
CA ILE A 129 3.43 -7.30 1.42
C ILE A 129 3.08 -7.97 0.10
N SER A 130 2.91 -9.28 0.13
CA SER A 130 2.72 -10.11 -1.06
C SER A 130 1.73 -11.25 -0.78
N ASN A 131 1.00 -11.70 -1.79
CA ASN A 131 0.24 -12.96 -1.70
C ASN A 131 1.13 -14.19 -1.94
N LYS A 132 2.39 -13.98 -2.33
CA LYS A 132 3.39 -15.03 -2.55
C LYS A 132 4.06 -15.42 -1.24
N SER A 133 4.52 -16.66 -1.17
CA SER A 133 5.48 -17.14 -0.19
C SER A 133 6.88 -16.61 -0.49
N LYS A 134 7.78 -16.74 0.49
CA LYS A 134 9.18 -16.33 0.31
C LYS A 134 9.89 -17.05 -0.84
N LEU A 135 9.61 -18.34 -1.02
CA LEU A 135 10.21 -19.14 -2.08
C LEU A 135 9.75 -18.64 -3.47
N GLU A 136 8.45 -18.47 -3.64
CA GLU A 136 7.85 -17.97 -4.89
C GLU A 136 8.35 -16.56 -5.25
N MET A 137 8.65 -15.71 -4.26
CA MET A 137 9.25 -14.40 -4.51
C MET A 137 10.74 -14.47 -4.92
N LEU A 138 11.48 -15.50 -4.45
CA LEU A 138 12.90 -15.68 -4.77
C LEU A 138 13.15 -16.37 -6.10
N GLU A 139 12.23 -17.22 -6.53
CA GLU A 139 12.42 -18.00 -7.77
C GLU A 139 12.13 -17.17 -9.02
N GLY A 140 11.40 -16.06 -8.89
CA GLY A 140 10.91 -15.28 -10.02
C GLY A 140 9.92 -16.09 -10.87
N GLU A 141 8.98 -15.41 -11.53
CA GLU A 141 8.30 -16.03 -12.68
C GLU A 141 9.07 -15.68 -13.96
#